data_AF-A0A3B4ZDB5-F1
#
_entry.id   AF-A0A3B4ZDB5-F1
#
_cell.length_a   1.000
_cell.length_b   1.000
_cell.length_c   1.000
_cell.angle_alpha   90.00
_cell.angle_beta   90.00
_cell.angle_gamma   90.00
#
_symmetry.space_group_name_H-M   'P 1'
#
loop_
_entity.id
_entity.type
_entity.pdbx_description
1 polymer ?
#
loop_
_entity_poly.entity_id
_entity_poly.type
_entity_poly.pdbx_seq_one_letter_code
_entity_poly.pdbx_strand_id
1 'polypeptide(L)'
;MAQHGHHVASSQKALMLEMKSLQDEPVEGFKITLVDESDMYNWEVAIFGPPNTHYEGGYFKARIKFPVDYPYSPPAFRFLTKMWHPNIYENGDVCISILHPPVDDPQSGELPSERWNPTQNVRTILLSVISLLNEPNTFSPANVDASVMYRKWRDSKGKDREYIEIIRKQVLATKADAERDGVKVPITLDEYCVRTQVPPTDDGSNLLYDDYYDDEELEDDDEDDNEDCCYDEDDSGTEDS
;
A
#
# COMPACT_ATOMS: atom_id res chain seq x y z
N MET A 1 -2.86 -21.60 43.35
CA MET A 1 -2.44 -21.74 41.94
C MET A 1 -3.02 -20.56 41.18
N ALA A 2 -2.23 -19.50 40.96
CA ALA A 2 -2.68 -18.33 40.22
C ALA A 2 -2.66 -18.65 38.73
N GLN A 3 -3.82 -18.61 38.09
CA GLN A 3 -3.96 -18.69 36.64
C GLN A 3 -3.20 -17.51 36.04
N HIS A 4 -2.07 -17.80 35.37
CA HIS A 4 -1.38 -16.83 34.55
C HIS A 4 -2.23 -16.61 33.30
N GLY A 5 -3.05 -15.56 33.29
CA GLY A 5 -3.67 -15.08 32.07
C GLY A 5 -2.57 -14.70 31.08
N HIS A 6 -2.53 -15.35 29.92
CA HIS A 6 -1.62 -14.98 28.85
C HIS A 6 -1.96 -13.57 28.38
N HIS A 7 -1.22 -12.57 28.87
CA HIS A 7 -1.35 -11.20 28.41
C HIS A 7 -0.74 -11.09 27.01
N VAL A 8 -1.56 -11.22 25.97
CA VAL A 8 -1.16 -11.04 24.58
C VAL A 8 -0.63 -9.62 24.39
N ALA A 9 0.61 -9.48 23.92
CA ALA A 9 1.23 -8.18 23.69
C ALA A 9 0.41 -7.36 22.66
N SER A 10 0.43 -6.03 22.78
CA SER A 10 -0.31 -5.15 21.87
C SER A 10 0.00 -5.43 20.40
N SER A 11 1.29 -5.64 20.08
CA SER A 11 1.76 -5.97 18.74
C SER A 11 1.20 -7.30 18.22
N GLN A 12 1.12 -8.34 19.06
CA GLN A 12 0.50 -9.61 18.66
C GLN A 12 -0.99 -9.44 18.31
N LYS A 13 -1.74 -8.63 19.06
CA LYS A 13 -3.16 -8.37 18.74
C LYS A 13 -3.31 -7.67 17.40
N ALA A 14 -2.47 -6.66 17.12
CA ALA A 14 -2.47 -5.95 15.84
C ALA A 14 -2.17 -6.91 14.68
N LEU A 15 -1.12 -7.73 14.81
CA LEU A 15 -0.74 -8.71 13.78
C LEU A 15 -1.81 -9.77 13.54
N MET A 16 -2.50 -10.25 14.58
CA MET A 16 -3.63 -11.18 14.42
C MET A 16 -4.79 -10.56 13.64
N LEU A 17 -5.13 -9.29 13.90
CA LEU A 17 -6.18 -8.59 13.17
C LEU A 17 -5.81 -8.39 11.71
N GLU A 18 -4.57 -8.00 11.42
CA GLU A 18 -4.08 -7.82 10.05
C GLU A 18 -4.01 -9.15 9.28
N MET A 19 -3.51 -10.22 9.90
CA MET A 19 -3.48 -11.55 9.29
C MET A 19 -4.89 -11.99 8.92
N LYS A 20 -5.85 -11.84 9.85
CA LYS A 20 -7.25 -12.17 9.59
C LYS A 20 -7.81 -11.35 8.44
N SER A 21 -7.61 -10.02 8.45
CA SER A 21 -8.06 -9.15 7.36
C SER A 21 -7.49 -9.53 6.00
N LEU A 22 -6.21 -9.94 5.94
CA LEU A 22 -5.57 -10.37 4.70
C LEU A 22 -5.98 -11.78 4.26
N GLN A 23 -6.48 -12.62 5.16
CA GLN A 23 -7.06 -13.92 4.82
C GLN A 23 -8.50 -13.79 4.35
N ASP A 24 -9.29 -12.94 5.00
CA ASP A 24 -10.69 -12.65 4.63
C ASP A 24 -10.76 -11.87 3.30
N GLU A 25 -9.87 -10.89 3.13
CA GLU A 25 -9.76 -10.04 1.93
C GLU A 25 -8.32 -10.05 1.38
N PRO A 26 -7.91 -11.10 0.65
CA PRO A 26 -6.55 -11.22 0.14
C PRO A 26 -6.22 -10.11 -0.88
N VAL A 27 -4.95 -9.70 -0.88
CA VAL A 27 -4.41 -8.82 -1.92
C VAL A 27 -4.16 -9.66 -3.18
N GLU A 28 -4.62 -9.17 -4.33
CA GLU A 28 -4.47 -9.87 -5.61
C GLU A 28 -3.01 -10.20 -5.91
N GLY A 29 -2.75 -11.46 -6.25
CA GLY A 29 -1.39 -11.95 -6.49
C GLY A 29 -0.58 -12.27 -5.23
N PHE A 30 -1.14 -12.14 -4.02
CA PHE A 30 -0.45 -12.46 -2.77
C PHE A 30 -1.16 -13.56 -2.00
N LYS A 31 -0.37 -14.47 -1.44
CA LYS A 31 -0.81 -15.42 -0.41
C LYS A 31 0.10 -15.29 0.80
N ILE A 32 -0.50 -15.19 1.97
CA ILE A 32 0.20 -14.92 3.22
C ILE A 32 -0.07 -16.05 4.19
N THR A 33 0.99 -16.55 4.80
CA THR A 33 0.95 -17.62 5.80
C THR A 33 1.95 -17.32 6.91
N LEU A 34 1.80 -17.98 8.06
CA LEU A 34 2.83 -17.97 9.08
C LEU A 34 3.93 -18.96 8.72
N VAL A 35 5.18 -18.62 9.04
CA VAL A 35 6.29 -19.56 8.91
C VAL A 35 6.16 -20.69 9.94
N ASP A 36 5.74 -20.34 11.16
CA ASP A 36 5.45 -21.24 12.27
C ASP A 36 4.15 -20.75 12.92
N GLU A 37 3.18 -21.64 13.15
CA GLU A 37 1.89 -21.30 13.75
C GLU A 37 2.02 -20.68 15.15
N SER A 38 3.14 -20.93 15.84
CA SER A 38 3.45 -20.36 17.15
C SER A 38 4.13 -18.99 17.08
N ASP A 39 4.58 -18.55 15.90
CA ASP A 39 5.32 -17.30 15.69
C ASP A 39 4.57 -16.31 14.81
N MET A 40 3.86 -15.39 15.46
CA MET A 40 3.11 -14.32 14.80
C MET A 40 4.01 -13.23 14.17
N TYR A 41 5.32 -13.23 14.42
CA TYR A 41 6.23 -12.16 13.96
C TYR A 41 7.00 -12.52 12.68
N ASN A 42 6.79 -13.71 12.11
CA ASN A 42 7.45 -14.14 10.88
C ASN A 42 6.44 -14.72 9.89
N TRP A 43 6.18 -13.97 8.81
CA TRP A 43 5.20 -14.36 7.80
C TRP A 43 5.90 -14.76 6.50
N GLU A 44 5.40 -15.79 5.85
CA GLU A 44 5.77 -16.16 4.49
C GLU A 44 4.77 -15.58 3.50
N VAL A 45 5.30 -14.95 2.46
CA VAL A 45 4.52 -14.29 1.40
C VAL A 45 4.86 -14.94 0.08
N ALA A 46 3.86 -15.56 -0.53
CA ALA A 46 3.89 -16.03 -1.90
C ALA A 46 3.32 -14.94 -2.82
N ILE A 47 4.08 -14.59 -3.87
CA ILE A 47 3.79 -13.50 -4.80
C ILE A 47 3.72 -14.08 -6.20
N PHE A 48 2.62 -13.85 -6.89
CA PHE A 48 2.41 -14.26 -8.26
C PHE A 48 2.65 -13.08 -9.18
N GLY A 49 3.39 -13.30 -10.27
CA GLY A 49 3.61 -12.25 -11.25
C GLY A 49 2.32 -11.93 -12.01
N PRO A 50 1.92 -10.64 -12.13
CA PRO A 50 0.69 -10.28 -12.82
C PRO A 50 0.72 -10.66 -14.32
N PRO A 51 -0.43 -11.03 -14.91
CA PRO A 51 -0.55 -11.24 -16.35
C PRO A 51 -0.17 -9.99 -17.15
N ASN A 52 0.34 -10.17 -18.37
CA ASN A 52 0.79 -9.08 -19.26
C ASN A 52 2.00 -8.28 -18.70
N THR A 53 2.74 -8.85 -17.76
CA THR A 53 3.99 -8.26 -17.26
C THR A 53 5.17 -9.16 -17.58
N HIS A 54 6.40 -8.66 -17.40
CA HIS A 54 7.60 -9.50 -17.52
C HIS A 54 7.72 -10.56 -16.42
N TYR A 55 6.92 -10.45 -15.37
CA TYR A 55 6.87 -11.38 -14.25
C TYR A 55 5.77 -12.45 -14.41
N GLU A 56 4.94 -12.38 -15.45
CA GLU A 56 3.82 -13.31 -15.69
C GLU A 56 4.23 -14.77 -15.52
N GLY A 57 3.43 -15.51 -14.74
CA GLY A 57 3.68 -16.93 -14.45
C GLY A 57 4.83 -17.18 -13.46
N GLY A 58 5.36 -16.14 -12.85
CA GLY A 58 6.36 -16.23 -11.78
C GLY A 58 5.74 -16.55 -10.43
N TYR A 59 6.48 -17.30 -9.61
CA TYR A 59 6.17 -17.64 -8.22
C TYR A 59 7.31 -17.21 -7.30
N PHE A 60 7.17 -16.06 -6.66
CA PHE A 60 8.22 -15.48 -5.82
C PHE A 60 7.86 -15.66 -4.35
N LYS A 61 8.86 -16.00 -3.53
CA LYS A 61 8.71 -16.14 -2.09
C LYS A 61 9.42 -15.00 -1.39
N ALA A 62 8.77 -14.43 -0.39
CA ALA A 62 9.32 -13.42 0.49
C ALA A 62 8.96 -13.71 1.95
N ARG A 63 9.64 -13.03 2.87
CA ARG A 63 9.39 -13.09 4.30
C ARG A 63 9.20 -11.68 4.84
N ILE A 64 8.18 -11.51 5.67
CA ILE A 64 7.98 -10.31 6.49
C ILE A 64 8.36 -10.65 7.92
N LYS A 65 9.27 -9.88 8.49
CA LYS A 65 9.68 -10.02 9.90
C LYS A 65 9.29 -8.76 10.66
N PHE A 66 8.43 -8.93 11.65
CA PHE A 66 7.90 -7.83 12.46
C PHE A 66 8.76 -7.59 13.71
N PRO A 67 8.95 -6.32 14.11
CA PRO A 67 9.57 -6.01 15.40
C PRO A 67 8.56 -6.18 16.54
N VAL A 68 9.07 -6.28 17.78
CA VAL A 68 8.23 -6.51 18.97
C VAL A 68 7.29 -5.33 19.29
N ASP A 69 7.66 -4.13 18.83
CA ASP A 69 6.94 -2.87 19.00
C ASP A 69 6.12 -2.49 17.76
N TYR A 70 5.87 -3.41 16.82
CA TYR A 70 4.94 -3.18 15.71
C TYR A 70 3.57 -2.69 16.22
N PRO A 71 2.93 -1.68 15.59
CA PRO A 71 3.30 -0.99 14.34
C PRO A 71 4.15 0.28 14.52
N TYR A 72 4.75 0.53 15.70
CA TYR A 72 5.56 1.74 15.90
C TYR A 72 6.86 1.72 15.08
N SER A 73 7.48 0.55 14.95
CA SER A 73 8.63 0.31 14.07
C SER A 73 8.22 -0.50 12.83
N PRO A 74 8.84 -0.24 11.66
CA PRO A 74 8.52 -0.97 10.44
C PRO A 74 8.97 -2.43 10.50
N PRO A 75 8.26 -3.34 9.81
CA PRO A 75 8.76 -4.68 9.56
C PRO A 75 9.89 -4.66 8.51
N ALA A 76 10.66 -5.73 8.46
CA ALA A 76 11.58 -6.00 7.36
C ALA A 76 10.90 -6.89 6.31
N PHE A 77 11.01 -6.53 5.03
CA PHE A 77 10.54 -7.32 3.90
C PHE A 77 11.74 -7.82 3.08
N ARG A 78 11.85 -9.14 2.92
CA ARG A 78 12.95 -9.78 2.20
C ARG A 78 12.45 -10.83 1.23
N PHE A 79 12.87 -10.75 -0.02
CA PHE A 79 12.70 -11.85 -0.97
C PHE A 79 13.60 -13.04 -0.61
N LEU A 80 13.01 -14.22 -0.53
CA LEU A 80 13.73 -15.49 -0.45
C LEU A 80 14.14 -15.97 -1.85
N THR A 81 13.29 -15.73 -2.84
CA THR A 81 13.63 -15.92 -4.26
C THR A 81 14.61 -14.84 -4.69
N LYS A 82 15.69 -15.21 -5.39
CA LYS A 82 16.66 -14.23 -5.88
C LYS A 82 16.01 -13.33 -6.96
N MET A 83 15.99 -12.02 -6.70
CA MET A 83 15.41 -11.01 -7.60
C MET A 83 16.49 -10.14 -8.22
N TRP A 84 16.41 -9.89 -9.53
CA TRP A 84 17.23 -8.90 -10.22
C TRP A 84 16.41 -7.64 -10.43
N HIS A 85 16.59 -6.64 -9.56
CA HIS A 85 15.74 -5.46 -9.54
C HIS A 85 16.48 -4.22 -9.02
N PRO A 86 16.25 -3.01 -9.57
CA PRO A 86 16.92 -1.78 -9.13
C PRO A 86 16.78 -1.49 -7.64
N ASN A 87 15.66 -1.86 -7.02
CA ASN A 87 15.34 -1.57 -5.61
C ASN A 87 15.34 -2.80 -4.68
N ILE A 88 15.96 -3.91 -5.11
CA ILE A 88 16.13 -5.10 -4.27
C ILE A 88 17.63 -5.38 -4.14
N TYR A 89 18.12 -5.49 -2.91
CA TYR A 89 19.50 -5.82 -2.62
C TYR A 89 19.82 -7.28 -2.98
N GLU A 90 21.10 -7.63 -3.11
CA GLU A 90 21.51 -9.00 -3.42
C GLU A 90 21.08 -10.03 -2.35
N ASN A 91 20.92 -9.58 -1.10
CA ASN A 91 20.43 -10.39 0.01
C ASN A 91 18.89 -10.53 0.04
N GLY A 92 18.20 -9.90 -0.91
CA GLY A 92 16.74 -9.91 -1.05
C GLY A 92 16.00 -8.81 -0.28
N ASP A 93 16.69 -7.99 0.52
CA ASP A 93 16.04 -6.88 1.22
C ASP A 93 15.49 -5.86 0.22
N VAL A 94 14.27 -5.36 0.49
CA VAL A 94 13.60 -4.40 -0.38
C VAL A 94 13.84 -2.98 0.11
N CYS A 95 14.29 -2.10 -0.79
CA CYS A 95 14.53 -0.70 -0.49
C CYS A 95 13.33 0.14 -0.94
N ILE A 96 12.36 0.34 -0.05
CA ILE A 96 11.21 1.23 -0.24
C ILE A 96 11.03 2.15 0.96
N SER A 97 10.69 3.40 0.69
CA SER A 97 10.62 4.47 1.69
C SER A 97 9.69 4.12 2.87
N ILE A 98 8.56 3.45 2.60
CA ILE A 98 7.57 3.04 3.60
C ILE A 98 8.12 2.07 4.64
N LEU A 99 9.19 1.32 4.35
CA LEU A 99 9.83 0.42 5.32
C LEU A 99 10.94 1.09 6.14
N HIS A 100 11.09 2.41 6.01
CA HIS A 100 12.04 3.21 6.78
C HIS A 100 11.30 4.20 7.69
N PRO A 101 11.81 4.43 8.91
CA PRO A 101 11.33 5.48 9.78
C PRO A 101 11.33 6.85 9.08
N PRO A 102 10.48 7.79 9.54
CA PRO A 102 10.51 9.15 9.02
C PRO A 102 11.88 9.77 9.29
N VAL A 103 12.34 10.58 8.35
CA VAL A 103 13.54 11.40 8.51
C VAL A 103 13.07 12.82 8.77
N ASP A 104 13.55 13.45 9.84
CA ASP A 104 13.32 14.88 10.13
C ASP A 104 14.17 15.76 9.20
N ASP A 105 14.04 15.57 7.89
CA ASP A 105 14.71 16.38 6.87
C ASP A 105 13.65 17.11 6.03
N PRO A 106 13.38 18.40 6.31
CA PRO A 106 12.45 19.23 5.54
C PRO A 106 12.82 19.38 4.06
N GLN A 107 14.08 19.12 3.69
CA GLN A 107 14.58 19.23 2.32
C GLN A 107 14.39 17.94 1.52
N SER A 108 14.04 16.82 2.16
CA SER A 108 13.92 15.51 1.50
C SER A 108 12.81 15.47 0.45
N GLY A 109 11.77 16.31 0.61
CA GLY A 109 10.60 16.35 -0.28
C GLY A 109 9.68 15.15 -0.15
N GLU A 110 9.89 14.27 0.83
CA GLU A 110 9.09 13.07 1.05
C GLU A 110 7.88 13.37 1.95
N LEU A 111 6.73 12.82 1.59
CA LEU A 111 5.50 12.93 2.39
C LEU A 111 5.55 11.98 3.59
N PRO A 112 4.92 12.31 4.73
CA PRO A 112 4.81 11.40 5.87
C PRO A 112 4.16 10.05 5.52
N SER A 113 3.29 10.01 4.51
CA SER A 113 2.67 8.79 3.98
C SER A 113 3.61 7.92 3.15
N GLU A 114 4.75 8.47 2.70
CA GLU A 114 5.78 7.73 1.95
C GLU A 114 6.79 7.06 2.88
N ARG A 115 6.77 7.38 4.18
CA ARG A 115 7.59 6.77 5.23
C ARG A 115 6.76 5.91 6.17
N TRP A 116 7.43 5.09 6.95
CA TRP A 116 6.76 4.29 7.98
C TRP A 116 6.12 5.20 9.02
N ASN A 117 4.89 4.90 9.38
CA ASN A 117 4.23 5.47 10.55
C ASN A 117 3.20 4.45 11.08
N PRO A 118 2.70 4.58 12.32
CA PRO A 118 1.83 3.57 12.93
C PRO A 118 0.44 3.39 12.27
N THR A 119 0.08 4.19 11.25
CA THR A 119 -1.16 3.98 10.48
C THR A 119 -0.94 3.13 9.23
N GLN A 120 0.33 2.90 8.85
CA GLN A 120 0.71 1.94 7.82
C GLN A 120 0.46 0.51 8.30
N ASN A 121 0.23 -0.39 7.36
CA ASN A 121 -0.09 -1.79 7.65
C ASN A 121 0.48 -2.71 6.58
N VAL A 122 0.35 -4.02 6.76
CA VAL A 122 0.89 -5.01 5.82
C VAL A 122 0.26 -4.84 4.44
N ARG A 123 -1.03 -4.53 4.32
CA ARG A 123 -1.68 -4.31 3.02
C ARG A 123 -1.01 -3.16 2.26
N THR A 124 -0.71 -2.03 2.91
CA THR A 124 -0.03 -0.91 2.25
C THR A 124 1.38 -1.30 1.80
N ILE A 125 2.12 -2.08 2.60
CA ILE A 125 3.43 -2.62 2.20
C ILE A 125 3.31 -3.47 0.92
N LEU A 126 2.35 -4.40 0.86
CA LEU A 126 2.20 -5.28 -0.31
C LEU A 126 1.89 -4.49 -1.58
N LEU A 127 0.98 -3.51 -1.49
CA LEU A 127 0.66 -2.64 -2.62
C LEU A 127 1.87 -1.80 -3.06
N SER A 128 2.67 -1.29 -2.11
CA SER A 128 3.91 -0.58 -2.41
C SER A 128 4.95 -1.48 -3.09
N VAL A 129 5.05 -2.76 -2.69
CA VAL A 129 5.95 -3.73 -3.35
C VAL A 129 5.51 -3.99 -4.80
N ILE A 130 4.22 -4.13 -5.07
CA ILE A 130 3.70 -4.27 -6.45
C ILE A 130 4.07 -3.05 -7.29
N SER A 131 3.80 -1.85 -6.76
CA SER A 131 4.12 -0.59 -7.43
C SER A 131 5.61 -0.52 -7.77
N LEU A 132 6.47 -0.85 -6.80
CA LEU A 132 7.92 -0.85 -6.99
C LEU A 132 8.40 -1.84 -8.07
N LEU A 133 7.82 -3.04 -8.13
CA LEU A 133 8.18 -4.06 -9.12
C LEU A 133 7.81 -3.64 -10.55
N ASN A 134 6.74 -2.85 -10.70
CA ASN A 134 6.29 -2.32 -11.98
C ASN A 134 7.06 -1.06 -12.39
N GLU A 135 7.29 -0.14 -11.44
CA GLU A 135 7.95 1.14 -11.63
C GLU A 135 9.14 1.30 -10.67
N PRO A 136 10.32 0.77 -11.02
CA PRO A 136 11.50 0.86 -10.19
C PRO A 136 11.97 2.31 -10.00
N ASN A 137 12.34 2.66 -8.77
CA ASN A 137 12.98 3.94 -8.49
C ASN A 137 14.46 3.88 -8.89
N THR A 138 14.83 4.61 -9.94
CA THR A 138 16.21 4.67 -10.44
C THR A 138 17.08 5.79 -9.86
N PHE A 139 16.51 6.69 -9.04
CA PHE A 139 17.23 7.80 -8.43
C PHE A 139 18.07 7.35 -7.23
N SER A 140 17.53 6.43 -6.42
CA SER A 140 18.23 5.82 -5.29
C SER A 140 18.10 4.29 -5.35
N PRO A 141 18.87 3.64 -6.25
CA PRO A 141 18.78 2.19 -6.42
C PRO A 141 19.55 1.43 -5.34
N ALA A 142 18.99 0.31 -4.89
CA ALA A 142 19.66 -0.69 -4.07
C ALA A 142 20.67 -1.51 -4.88
N ASN A 143 20.34 -1.78 -6.14
CA ASN A 143 21.20 -2.47 -7.10
C ASN A 143 21.49 -1.55 -8.28
N VAL A 144 22.69 -0.98 -8.29
CA VAL A 144 23.13 0.00 -9.29
C VAL A 144 23.19 -0.62 -10.68
N ASP A 145 23.68 -1.86 -10.81
CA ASP A 145 23.82 -2.54 -12.09
C ASP A 145 22.45 -2.84 -12.71
N ALA A 146 21.52 -3.37 -11.91
CA ALA A 146 20.13 -3.57 -12.34
C ALA A 146 19.46 -2.26 -12.75
N SER A 147 19.73 -1.17 -12.02
CA SER A 147 19.22 0.18 -12.33
C SER A 147 19.75 0.71 -13.67
N VAL A 148 21.04 0.53 -13.96
CA VAL A 148 21.64 0.90 -15.24
C VAL A 148 21.03 0.09 -16.39
N MET A 149 20.88 -1.23 -16.22
CA MET A 149 20.25 -2.10 -17.23
C MET A 149 18.78 -1.72 -17.47
N TYR A 150 18.02 -1.47 -16.41
CA TYR A 150 16.63 -1.04 -16.51
C TYR A 150 16.49 0.28 -17.29
N ARG A 151 17.33 1.29 -16.98
CA ARG A 151 17.32 2.56 -17.73
C ARG A 151 17.64 2.35 -19.20
N LYS A 152 18.66 1.55 -19.54
CA LYS A 152 18.98 1.22 -20.94
C LYS A 152 17.81 0.55 -21.65
N TRP A 153 17.17 -0.44 -21.03
CA TRP A 153 15.97 -1.10 -21.56
C TRP A 153 14.84 -0.09 -21.82
N ARG A 154 14.50 0.74 -20.83
CA ARG A 154 13.45 1.75 -20.91
C ARG A 154 13.74 2.78 -22.00
N ASP A 155 14.93 3.37 -21.99
CA ASP A 155 15.32 4.45 -22.91
C ASP A 155 15.43 3.94 -24.36
N SER A 156 15.77 2.66 -24.54
CA SER A 156 15.76 2.00 -25.85
C SER A 156 14.36 1.63 -26.36
N LYS A 157 13.31 1.87 -25.57
CA LYS A 157 11.92 1.43 -25.83
C LYS A 157 11.82 -0.09 -26.02
N GLY A 158 12.56 -0.86 -25.22
CA GLY A 158 12.56 -2.32 -25.23
C GLY A 158 13.39 -2.99 -26.33
N LYS A 159 14.23 -2.23 -27.05
CA LYS A 159 15.15 -2.81 -28.06
C LYS A 159 16.31 -3.56 -27.39
N ASP A 160 16.86 -2.99 -26.33
CA ASP A 160 17.82 -3.69 -25.47
C ASP A 160 17.04 -4.70 -24.63
N ARG A 161 17.33 -5.99 -24.76
CA ARG A 161 16.57 -7.07 -24.12
C ARG A 161 17.26 -7.65 -22.89
N GLU A 162 18.47 -7.20 -22.55
CA GLU A 162 19.31 -7.80 -21.51
C GLU A 162 18.57 -7.88 -20.16
N TYR A 163 18.00 -6.75 -19.72
CA TYR A 163 17.25 -6.68 -18.46
C TYR A 163 16.07 -7.64 -18.41
N ILE A 164 15.26 -7.68 -19.48
CA ILE A 164 14.06 -8.53 -19.56
C ILE A 164 14.42 -10.01 -19.69
N GLU A 165 15.53 -10.34 -20.34
CA GLU A 165 15.99 -11.72 -20.44
C GLU A 165 16.42 -12.28 -19.08
N ILE A 166 17.02 -11.45 -18.22
CA ILE A 166 17.32 -11.83 -16.83
C ILE A 166 16.02 -12.11 -16.06
N ILE A 167 15.05 -11.19 -16.12
CA ILE A 167 13.75 -11.37 -15.45
C ILE A 167 13.07 -12.65 -15.93
N ARG A 168 13.00 -12.90 -17.24
CA ARG A 168 12.41 -14.13 -17.81
C ARG A 168 13.10 -15.39 -17.32
N LYS A 169 14.44 -15.39 -17.22
CA LYS A 169 15.18 -16.53 -16.65
C LYS A 169 14.81 -16.76 -15.19
N GLN A 170 14.67 -15.70 -14.40
CA GLN A 170 14.24 -15.80 -13.00
C GLN A 170 12.81 -16.35 -12.88
N VAL A 171 11.85 -15.81 -13.65
CA VAL A 171 10.48 -16.33 -13.71
C VAL A 171 10.45 -17.82 -14.05
N LEU A 172 11.20 -18.25 -15.07
CA LEU A 172 11.27 -19.67 -15.43
C LEU A 172 11.86 -20.54 -14.32
N ALA A 173 12.86 -20.04 -13.59
CA ALA A 173 13.46 -20.76 -12.47
C ALA A 173 12.45 -20.99 -11.33
N THR A 174 11.52 -20.05 -11.10
CA THR A 174 10.51 -20.18 -10.05
C THR A 174 9.49 -21.29 -10.29
N LYS A 175 9.38 -21.83 -11.51
CA LYS A 175 8.47 -22.95 -11.80
C LYS A 175 8.81 -24.19 -10.98
N ALA A 176 10.10 -24.46 -10.80
CA ALA A 176 10.55 -25.58 -9.97
C ALA A 176 10.18 -25.38 -8.49
N ASP A 177 10.21 -24.13 -8.00
CA ASP A 177 9.77 -23.80 -6.65
C ASP A 177 8.25 -23.96 -6.50
N ALA A 178 7.47 -23.56 -7.51
CA ALA A 178 6.02 -23.71 -7.53
C ALA A 178 5.61 -25.20 -7.54
N GLU A 179 6.29 -26.02 -8.34
CA GLU A 179 6.06 -27.47 -8.39
C GLU A 179 6.41 -28.14 -7.06
N ARG A 180 7.55 -27.77 -6.46
CA ARG A 180 7.97 -28.30 -5.14
C ARG A 180 6.95 -27.98 -4.05
N ASP A 181 6.41 -26.78 -4.07
CA ASP A 181 5.47 -26.29 -3.05
C ASP A 181 4.00 -26.65 -3.41
N GLY A 182 3.76 -27.33 -4.55
CA GLY A 182 2.43 -27.77 -4.98
C GLY A 182 1.49 -26.63 -5.38
N VAL A 183 2.03 -25.47 -5.77
CA VAL A 183 1.27 -24.25 -6.03
C VAL A 183 0.95 -24.13 -7.52
N LYS A 184 -0.34 -24.03 -7.86
CA LYS A 184 -0.79 -23.63 -9.20
C LYS A 184 -0.68 -22.11 -9.35
N VAL A 185 0.21 -21.65 -10.24
CA VAL A 185 0.40 -20.23 -10.54
C VAL A 185 -0.73 -19.73 -11.45
N PRO A 186 -1.40 -18.61 -11.11
CA PRO A 186 -2.41 -18.01 -11.98
C PRO A 186 -1.75 -17.41 -13.22
N ILE A 187 -2.32 -17.68 -14.40
CA ILE A 187 -1.81 -17.15 -15.69
C ILE A 187 -2.82 -16.29 -16.42
N THR A 188 -4.08 -16.32 -16.03
CA THR A 188 -5.13 -15.47 -16.58
C THR A 188 -5.49 -14.36 -15.61
N LEU A 189 -6.05 -13.26 -16.12
CA LEU A 189 -6.54 -12.16 -15.29
C LEU A 189 -7.64 -12.63 -14.33
N ASP A 190 -8.54 -13.50 -14.79
CA ASP A 190 -9.61 -14.07 -13.97
C ASP A 190 -9.09 -14.96 -12.83
N GLU A 191 -7.97 -15.66 -13.02
CA GLU A 191 -7.33 -16.46 -11.97
C GLU A 191 -6.51 -15.58 -11.01
N TYR A 192 -6.00 -14.44 -11.49
CA TYR A 192 -5.18 -13.52 -10.72
C TYR A 192 -6.01 -12.58 -9.82
N CYS A 193 -7.09 -12.02 -10.37
CA CYS A 193 -7.99 -11.12 -9.66
C CYS A 193 -8.98 -11.92 -8.81
N VAL A 194 -8.83 -11.82 -7.49
CA VAL A 194 -9.77 -12.44 -6.56
C VAL A 194 -11.06 -11.64 -6.61
N ARG A 195 -12.16 -12.26 -7.08
CA ARG A 195 -13.48 -11.62 -7.02
C ARG A 195 -13.86 -11.39 -5.55
N THR A 196 -13.70 -10.18 -5.06
CA THR A 196 -14.28 -9.77 -3.78
C THR A 196 -15.78 -9.95 -3.89
N GLN A 197 -16.38 -10.81 -3.08
CA GLN A 197 -17.84 -10.92 -3.04
C GLN A 197 -18.35 -9.60 -2.46
N VAL A 198 -19.05 -8.81 -3.28
CA VAL A 198 -19.90 -7.74 -2.77
C VAL A 198 -20.94 -8.44 -1.89
N PRO A 199 -21.15 -8.03 -0.62
CA PRO A 199 -22.26 -8.53 0.16
C PRO A 199 -23.53 -8.43 -0.68
N PRO A 200 -24.40 -9.45 -0.71
CA PRO A 200 -25.63 -9.37 -1.46
C PRO A 200 -26.36 -8.09 -1.04
N THR A 201 -26.55 -7.18 -1.98
CA THR A 201 -27.46 -6.05 -1.79
C THR A 201 -28.82 -6.67 -1.56
N ASP A 202 -29.33 -6.53 -0.34
CA ASP A 202 -30.70 -6.89 0.00
C ASP A 202 -31.62 -6.09 -0.93
N ASP A 203 -32.19 -6.80 -1.91
CA ASP A 203 -33.14 -6.27 -2.88
C ASP A 203 -34.45 -5.99 -2.14
N GLY A 204 -34.56 -4.79 -1.54
CA GLY A 204 -35.71 -4.56 -0.67
C GLY A 204 -35.90 -3.22 0.04
N SER A 205 -35.36 -2.09 -0.42
CA SER A 205 -36.00 -0.78 -0.16
C SER A 205 -35.36 0.35 -0.97
N ASN A 206 -35.92 0.58 -2.16
CA ASN A 206 -35.79 1.85 -2.85
C ASN A 206 -36.76 2.85 -2.19
N LEU A 207 -36.35 3.53 -1.11
CA LEU A 207 -37.11 4.65 -0.55
C LEU A 207 -36.17 5.67 0.10
N LEU A 208 -36.42 6.94 -0.26
CA LEU A 208 -35.98 8.20 0.36
C LEU A 208 -34.69 8.84 -0.18
N TYR A 209 -34.67 9.09 -1.49
CA TYR A 209 -34.08 10.32 -2.03
C TYR A 209 -35.01 10.83 -3.13
N ASP A 210 -36.19 11.28 -2.73
CA ASP A 210 -37.03 12.14 -3.55
C ASP A 210 -37.81 13.03 -2.58
N ASP A 211 -37.95 14.30 -2.95
CA ASP A 211 -38.80 15.33 -2.34
C ASP A 211 -38.20 16.18 -1.20
N TYR A 212 -37.36 17.17 -1.55
CA TYR A 212 -37.42 18.54 -1.00
C TYR A 212 -36.58 19.49 -1.88
N TYR A 213 -37.03 19.70 -3.11
CA TYR A 213 -36.83 20.97 -3.80
C TYR A 213 -38.21 21.56 -4.01
N ASP A 214 -38.76 22.10 -2.92
CA ASP A 214 -39.94 22.95 -2.97
C ASP A 214 -39.43 24.37 -3.23
N ASP A 215 -39.49 24.77 -4.49
CA ASP A 215 -39.42 26.16 -4.94
C ASP A 215 -40.68 26.86 -4.40
N GLU A 216 -40.59 27.49 -3.22
CA GLU A 216 -41.51 28.56 -2.85
C GLU A 216 -40.75 29.88 -2.77
N GLU A 217 -41.11 30.77 -3.71
CA GLU A 217 -40.77 32.20 -3.74
C GLU A 217 -41.02 32.82 -2.35
N LEU A 218 -39.95 33.29 -1.70
CA LEU A 218 -40.11 34.21 -0.58
C LEU A 218 -40.36 35.61 -1.17
N GLU A 219 -41.63 35.98 -1.19
CA GLU A 219 -42.11 37.35 -1.40
C GLU A 219 -41.55 38.28 -0.30
N ASP A 220 -41.05 39.43 -0.75
CA ASP A 220 -40.76 40.60 0.08
C ASP A 220 -42.03 41.02 0.85
N ASP A 221 -41.89 41.26 2.16
CA ASP A 221 -42.74 42.23 2.86
C ASP A 221 -41.98 42.81 4.07
N ASP A 222 -42.01 44.14 4.11
CA ASP A 222 -41.27 45.08 4.96
C ASP A 222 -41.74 45.16 6.44
N GLU A 223 -41.00 45.97 7.21
CA GLU A 223 -41.41 46.73 8.42
C GLU A 223 -41.54 45.94 9.76
N ASP A 224 -41.12 46.42 10.94
CA ASP A 224 -40.39 47.61 11.40
C ASP A 224 -40.06 47.39 12.91
N ASP A 225 -39.23 48.27 13.49
CA ASP A 225 -39.08 48.59 14.92
C ASP A 225 -38.40 47.55 15.86
N ASN A 226 -37.42 47.86 16.72
CA ASN A 226 -37.11 49.13 17.38
C ASN A 226 -35.71 49.15 18.06
N GLU A 227 -35.03 50.31 17.99
CA GLU A 227 -34.13 51.01 18.95
C GLU A 227 -33.11 50.25 19.84
N ASP A 228 -31.94 50.77 20.23
CA ASP A 228 -31.16 52.00 20.00
C ASP A 228 -29.96 51.90 20.96
N CYS A 229 -28.75 52.29 20.55
CA CYS A 229 -27.94 53.25 21.33
C CYS A 229 -26.79 53.85 20.50
N CYS A 230 -27.10 55.04 20.00
CA CYS A 230 -26.25 56.23 19.80
C CYS A 230 -24.83 56.23 20.42
N TYR A 231 -23.81 56.77 19.72
CA TYR A 231 -23.43 58.20 19.78
C TYR A 231 -22.17 58.51 18.94
N ASP A 232 -22.36 59.54 18.10
CA ASP A 232 -21.48 60.64 17.71
C ASP A 232 -20.31 60.46 16.71
N GLU A 233 -20.55 61.10 15.57
CA GLU A 233 -19.61 61.70 14.63
C GLU A 233 -18.55 62.56 15.33
N ASP A 234 -17.32 62.55 14.81
CA ASP A 234 -16.67 63.84 14.56
C ASP A 234 -15.75 63.79 13.34
N ASP A 235 -16.01 64.77 12.50
CA ASP A 235 -15.40 65.18 11.25
C ASP A 235 -14.02 65.83 11.50
N SER A 236 -13.04 65.54 10.65
CA SER A 236 -12.14 66.57 10.14
C SER A 236 -11.31 66.05 8.97
N GLY A 237 -11.45 66.73 7.83
CA GLY A 237 -10.44 66.79 6.78
C GLY A 237 -9.07 67.25 7.30
N THR A 238 -8.00 67.37 6.52
CA THR A 238 -7.92 67.75 5.11
C THR A 238 -6.46 67.56 4.64
N GLU A 239 -6.29 67.45 3.31
CA GLU A 239 -5.24 68.06 2.47
C GLU A 239 -3.80 67.49 2.37
N ASP A 240 -3.51 67.04 1.14
CA ASP A 240 -2.38 67.39 0.25
C ASP A 240 -1.02 67.80 0.84
N SER A 241 0.00 66.98 0.61
CA SER A 241 1.21 67.27 -0.22
C SER A 241 2.26 66.16 -0.09
#